data_AF-A0A3B9CT93-F1
#
_entry.id   AF-A0A3B9CT93-F1
#
_cell.length_a   1.000
_cell.length_b   1.000
_cell.length_c   1.000
_cell.angle_alpha   90.00
_cell.angle_beta   90.00
_cell.angle_gamma   90.00
#
_symmetry.space_group_name_H-M   'P 1'
#
loop_
_entity.id
_entity.type
_entity.pdbx_description
1 polymer ?
#
loop_
_entity_poly.entity_id
_entity_poly.type
_entity_poly.pdbx_seq_one_letter_code
_entity_poly.pdbx_strand_id
1 'polypeptide(L)'
;MSKNGHSEKLKLGFIGAVEVDGRGFVGGLLVTNSGGRPLEFQCTTPVRPDRTQEILYGKMLRPWLLGELIGGTLLERVKIKPDLVVTSDPDFLDLRDHADIPVVCTAQEETSQGVDLGGHRLKFHDGHEA
;
A
#
# COMPACT_ATOMS: atom_id res chain seq x y z
N MET A 1 27.70 -28.27 3.94
CA MET A 1 27.90 -26.87 4.38
C MET A 1 26.53 -26.25 4.57
N SER A 2 26.02 -26.26 5.81
CA SER A 2 24.72 -25.68 6.15
C SER A 2 24.89 -24.17 6.28
N LYS A 3 24.43 -23.40 5.29
CA LYS A 3 24.28 -21.96 5.46
C LYS A 3 23.10 -21.76 6.40
N ASN A 4 23.39 -21.55 7.69
CA ASN A 4 22.43 -20.96 8.62
C ASN A 4 22.09 -19.55 8.12
N GLY A 5 21.10 -19.46 7.23
CA GLY A 5 20.43 -18.21 6.95
C GLY A 5 19.69 -17.81 8.21
N HIS A 6 20.16 -16.78 8.91
CA HIS A 6 19.21 -15.93 9.62
C HIS A 6 18.24 -15.46 8.53
N SER A 7 17.10 -16.12 8.40
CA SER A 7 16.01 -15.62 7.58
C SER A 7 15.64 -14.29 8.22
N GLU A 8 16.13 -13.18 7.66
CA GLU A 8 15.56 -11.88 7.93
C GLU A 8 14.05 -12.06 7.79
N LYS A 9 13.34 -11.91 8.92
CA LYS A 9 11.95 -12.31 8.99
C LYS A 9 11.18 -11.30 8.15
N LEU A 10 10.66 -11.76 7.00
CA LEU A 10 9.83 -10.99 6.09
C LEU A 10 8.84 -10.12 6.88
N LYS A 11 8.83 -8.83 6.58
CA LYS A 11 7.91 -7.84 7.12
C LYS A 11 6.89 -7.48 6.06
N LEU A 12 5.62 -7.60 6.42
CA LEU A 12 4.50 -7.29 5.54
C LEU A 12 3.87 -5.98 5.98
N GLY A 13 3.68 -5.06 5.05
CA GLY A 13 2.91 -3.84 5.23
C GLY A 13 1.48 -4.07 4.72
N PHE A 14 0.48 -3.67 5.49
CA PHE A 14 -0.92 -3.65 5.07
C PHE A 14 -1.40 -2.21 5.10
N ILE A 15 -1.76 -1.68 3.93
CA ILE A 15 -2.17 -0.29 3.77
C ILE A 15 -3.63 -0.18 3.35
N GLY A 16 -4.33 0.80 3.93
CA GLY A 16 -5.69 1.15 3.55
C GLY A 16 -6.06 2.55 3.98
N ALA A 17 -7.17 3.06 3.45
CA ALA A 17 -7.76 4.31 3.88
C ALA A 17 -9.26 4.17 4.07
N VAL A 18 -9.80 5.01 4.95
CA VAL A 18 -11.24 5.18 5.13
C VAL A 18 -11.60 6.64 4.90
N GLU A 19 -12.70 6.86 4.19
CA GLU A 19 -13.29 8.19 4.13
C GLU A 19 -13.98 8.48 5.47
N VAL A 20 -13.74 9.66 6.01
CA VAL A 20 -14.38 10.16 7.22
C VAL A 20 -15.34 11.27 6.78
N ASP A 21 -16.63 11.09 7.04
CA ASP A 21 -17.72 11.97 6.59
C ASP A 21 -17.35 13.47 6.68
N GLY A 22 -17.22 14.10 5.51
CA GLY A 22 -16.92 15.51 5.35
C GLY A 22 -15.49 15.95 5.71
N ARG A 23 -14.66 15.06 6.28
CA ARG A 23 -13.31 15.36 6.78
C ARG A 23 -12.17 14.84 5.90
N GLY A 24 -12.48 14.08 4.85
CA GLY A 24 -11.48 13.52 3.92
C GLY A 24 -11.07 12.10 4.29
N PHE A 25 -9.88 11.68 3.86
CA PHE A 25 -9.41 10.30 4.03
C PHE A 25 -8.43 10.17 5.19
N VAL A 26 -8.58 9.12 5.98
CA VAL A 26 -7.59 8.70 6.99
C VAL A 26 -6.93 7.43 6.50
N GLY A 27 -5.62 7.47 6.29
CA GLY A 27 -4.82 6.30 5.93
C GLY A 27 -4.22 5.62 7.15
N GLY A 28 -4.02 4.31 7.05
CA GLY A 28 -3.29 3.51 8.02
C GLY A 28 -2.34 2.53 7.35
N LEU A 29 -1.17 2.35 7.94
CA LEU A 29 -0.19 1.34 7.55
C LEU A 29 0.16 0.48 8.77
N LEU A 30 -0.17 -0.80 8.70
CA LEU A 30 0.20 -1.81 9.67
C LEU A 30 1.39 -2.60 9.16
N VAL A 31 2.49 -2.63 9.90
CA VAL A 31 3.65 -3.49 9.59
C VAL A 31 3.63 -4.69 10.51
N THR A 32 3.70 -5.90 9.95
CA THR A 32 3.72 -7.17 10.68
C THR A 32 4.98 -7.95 10.35
N ASN A 33 5.27 -8.99 11.16
CA ASN A 33 6.17 -10.05 10.72
C ASN A 33 5.45 -11.05 9.79
N SER A 34 6.18 -12.07 9.33
CA SER A 34 5.66 -13.14 8.47
C SER A 34 4.55 -13.99 9.09
N GLY A 35 4.40 -13.97 10.42
CA GLY A 35 3.32 -14.66 11.14
C GLY A 35 2.12 -13.77 11.43
N GLY A 36 2.06 -12.55 10.86
CA GLY A 36 0.96 -11.61 11.06
C GLY A 36 0.96 -10.89 12.41
N ARG A 37 2.01 -11.03 13.24
CA ARG A 37 2.12 -10.27 14.49
C ARG A 37 2.41 -8.79 14.18
N PRO A 38 1.61 -7.83 14.68
CA PRO A 38 1.89 -6.41 14.56
C PRO A 38 3.26 -6.04 15.14
N LEU A 39 4.02 -5.26 14.38
CA LEU A 39 5.31 -4.68 14.78
C LEU A 39 5.19 -3.17 14.97
N GLU A 40 4.50 -2.49 14.04
CA GLU A 40 4.28 -1.05 14.07
C GLU A 40 2.96 -0.70 13.37
N PHE A 41 2.30 0.36 13.82
CA PHE A 41 1.16 0.95 13.12
C PHE A 41 1.33 2.47 13.05
N GLN A 42 1.10 3.04 11.87
CA GLN A 42 1.05 4.48 11.66
C GLN A 42 -0.28 4.85 11.01
N CYS A 43 -0.77 6.05 11.31
CA CYS A 43 -1.95 6.62 10.66
C CYS A 43 -1.73 8.10 10.32
N THR A 44 -2.46 8.58 9.34
CA THR A 44 -2.52 10.01 9.03
C THR A 44 -3.63 10.68 9.83
N THR A 45 -3.52 11.99 10.01
CA THR A 45 -4.72 12.81 10.26
C THR A 45 -5.59 12.80 8.98
N PRO A 46 -6.88 13.19 9.06
CA PRO A 46 -7.70 13.31 7.87
C PRO A 46 -7.05 14.23 6.82
N VAL A 47 -6.91 13.72 5.60
CA VAL A 47 -6.38 14.45 4.45
C VAL A 47 -7.52 14.73 3.49
N ARG A 48 -7.77 16.02 3.23
CA ARG A 48 -8.83 16.47 2.35
C ARG A 48 -8.22 17.27 1.20
N PRO A 49 -8.46 16.87 -0.06
CA PRO A 49 -8.03 17.68 -1.19
C PRO A 49 -8.76 19.03 -1.20
N ASP A 50 -8.07 20.08 -1.61
CA ASP A 50 -8.69 21.38 -1.82
C ASP A 50 -9.45 21.44 -3.15
N ARG A 51 -10.22 22.52 -3.35
CA ARG A 51 -11.05 22.67 -4.55
C ARG A 51 -10.23 22.73 -5.84
N THR A 52 -9.02 23.26 -5.78
CA THR A 52 -8.13 23.35 -6.93
C THR A 52 -7.65 21.95 -7.32
N GLN A 53 -7.22 21.14 -6.35
CA GLN A 53 -6.82 19.75 -6.57
C GLN A 53 -7.99 18.92 -7.13
N GLU A 54 -9.20 19.08 -6.59
CA GLU A 54 -10.40 18.41 -7.11
C GLU A 54 -10.62 18.71 -8.61
N ILE A 55 -10.46 19.97 -9.02
CA ILE A 55 -10.66 20.40 -10.42
C ILE A 55 -9.53 19.89 -11.32
N LEU A 56 -8.28 20.00 -10.88
CA LEU A 56 -7.11 19.70 -11.71
C LEU A 56 -6.91 18.20 -11.90
N TYR A 57 -7.10 17.41 -10.84
CA TYR A 57 -6.78 15.97 -10.87
C TYR A 57 -7.92 15.13 -11.45
N GLY A 58 -9.17 15.55 -11.28
CA GLY A 58 -10.33 14.81 -11.78
C GLY A 58 -10.29 13.33 -11.38
N LYS A 59 -10.21 12.42 -12.35
CA LYS A 59 -10.13 10.97 -12.11
C LYS A 59 -8.85 10.52 -11.39
N MET A 60 -7.76 11.28 -11.50
CA MET A 60 -6.49 10.97 -10.85
C MET A 60 -6.45 11.42 -9.39
N LEU A 61 -7.53 12.04 -8.88
CA LEU A 61 -7.56 12.60 -7.53
C LEU A 61 -7.34 11.52 -6.45
N ARG A 62 -8.03 10.38 -6.57
CA ARG A 62 -7.93 9.30 -5.59
C ARG A 62 -6.59 8.56 -5.66
N PRO A 63 -6.09 8.12 -6.82
CA PRO A 63 -4.76 7.51 -6.92
C PRO A 63 -3.64 8.43 -6.38
N TRP A 64 -3.69 9.71 -6.71
CA TRP A 64 -2.77 10.71 -6.14
C TRP A 64 -2.93 10.85 -4.61
N LEU A 65 -4.16 10.97 -4.11
CA LEU A 65 -4.41 11.18 -2.69
C LEU A 65 -4.01 9.95 -1.85
N LEU A 66 -4.39 8.76 -2.30
CA LEU A 66 -4.17 7.51 -1.57
C LEU A 66 -2.76 6.97 -1.79
N GLY A 67 -2.34 6.82 -3.05
CA GLY A 67 -1.02 6.29 -3.43
C GLY A 67 0.10 7.25 -3.08
N GLU A 68 0.15 8.41 -3.73
CA GLU A 68 1.26 9.37 -3.57
C GLU A 68 1.26 10.02 -2.19
N LEU A 69 0.17 10.71 -1.82
CA LEU A 69 0.18 11.57 -0.64
C LEU A 69 0.07 10.78 0.67
N ILE A 70 -1.00 10.01 0.86
CA ILE A 70 -1.22 9.23 2.08
C ILE A 70 -0.23 8.07 2.17
N GLY A 71 -0.09 7.30 1.09
CA GLY A 71 0.80 6.15 1.01
C GLY A 71 2.26 6.52 1.24
N GLY A 72 2.75 7.53 0.53
CA GLY A 72 4.11 8.06 0.70
C GLY A 72 4.35 8.52 2.13
N THR A 73 3.44 9.33 2.70
CA THR A 73 3.54 9.81 4.09
C THR A 73 3.63 8.66 5.10
N LEU A 74 2.81 7.62 4.94
CA LEU A 74 2.81 6.47 5.84
C LEU A 74 4.10 5.66 5.73
N LEU A 75 4.58 5.40 4.51
CA LEU A 75 5.84 4.70 4.28
C LEU A 75 7.04 5.46 4.81
N GLU A 76 7.06 6.79 4.70
CA GLU A 76 8.12 7.62 5.26
C GLU A 76 8.14 7.54 6.80
N ARG A 77 6.96 7.62 7.43
CA ARG A 77 6.81 7.68 8.89
C ARG A 77 7.11 6.37 9.61
N VAL A 78 6.82 5.22 9.00
CA VAL A 78 7.13 3.93 9.64
C VAL A 78 8.64 3.77 9.83
N LYS A 79 9.04 3.38 11.04
CA LYS A 79 10.45 3.10 11.35
C LYS A 79 10.83 1.71 10.87
N ILE A 80 9.91 0.76 10.99
CA ILE A 80 10.06 -0.60 10.49
C ILE A 80 9.59 -0.62 9.04
N LYS A 81 10.54 -0.58 8.08
CA LYS A 81 10.20 -0.65 6.66
C LYS A 81 9.67 -2.05 6.30
N PRO A 82 8.49 -2.18 5.70
CA PRO A 82 8.01 -3.45 5.17
C PRO A 82 8.81 -3.85 3.92
N ASP A 83 8.87 -5.15 3.65
CA ASP A 83 9.52 -5.69 2.45
C ASP A 83 8.52 -5.81 1.28
N LEU A 84 7.22 -5.78 1.58
CA LEU A 84 6.09 -5.81 0.65
C LEU A 84 4.92 -5.04 1.26
N VAL A 85 4.23 -4.20 0.48
CA VAL A 85 2.97 -3.57 0.87
C VAL A 85 1.81 -4.27 0.16
N VAL A 86 0.78 -4.62 0.92
CA VAL A 86 -0.43 -5.27 0.47
C VAL A 86 -1.62 -4.35 0.72
N THR A 87 -2.51 -4.25 -0.27
CA THR A 87 -3.74 -3.48 -0.16
C THR A 87 -4.91 -4.24 -0.80
N SER A 88 -6.13 -3.80 -0.49
CA SER A 88 -7.36 -4.19 -1.18
C SER A 88 -7.92 -3.07 -2.06
N ASP A 89 -7.34 -1.87 -2.02
CA ASP A 89 -7.78 -0.71 -2.80
C ASP A 89 -6.74 -0.43 -3.90
N PRO A 90 -7.11 -0.54 -5.20
CA PRO A 90 -6.17 -0.39 -6.30
C PRO A 90 -5.58 1.02 -6.42
N ASP A 91 -6.21 2.06 -5.85
CA ASP A 91 -5.68 3.43 -5.89
C ASP A 91 -4.35 3.58 -5.11
N PHE A 92 -4.03 2.62 -4.23
CA PHE A 92 -2.71 2.58 -3.57
C PHE A 92 -1.60 2.00 -4.46
N LEU A 93 -1.89 1.43 -5.64
CA LEU A 93 -0.86 0.89 -6.51
C LEU A 93 0.10 1.98 -7.02
N ASP A 94 -0.38 3.21 -7.19
CA ASP A 94 0.44 4.38 -7.57
C ASP A 94 1.54 4.68 -6.54
N LEU A 95 1.42 4.21 -5.29
CA LEU A 95 2.50 4.30 -4.29
C LEU A 95 3.82 3.70 -4.80
N ARG A 96 3.75 2.70 -5.69
CA ARG A 96 4.94 2.06 -6.26
C ARG A 96 5.82 3.02 -7.05
N ASP A 97 5.24 4.06 -7.65
CA ASP A 97 5.99 5.08 -8.40
C ASP A 97 6.74 6.05 -7.46
N HIS A 98 6.42 6.02 -6.16
CA HIS A 98 6.98 6.90 -5.14
C HIS A 98 7.81 6.16 -4.08
N ALA A 99 7.90 4.83 -4.16
CA ALA A 99 8.66 4.00 -3.22
C ALA A 99 9.27 2.77 -3.89
N ASP A 100 10.50 2.42 -3.49
CA ASP A 100 11.21 1.22 -3.97
C ASP A 100 10.71 -0.10 -3.34
N ILE A 101 9.52 -0.08 -2.73
CA ILE A 101 8.92 -1.25 -2.08
C ILE A 101 7.82 -1.79 -3.00
N PRO A 102 7.78 -3.12 -3.25
CA PRO A 102 6.68 -3.72 -4.00
C PRO A 102 5.33 -3.41 -3.35
N VAL A 103 4.35 -3.02 -4.17
CA VAL A 103 2.95 -2.80 -3.75
C VAL A 103 2.06 -3.73 -4.55
N VAL A 104 1.22 -4.48 -3.84
CA VAL A 104 0.36 -5.51 -4.43
C VAL A 104 -1.07 -5.30 -3.98
N CYS A 105 -2.01 -5.39 -4.93
CA CYS A 105 -3.43 -5.36 -4.65
C CYS A 105 -4.00 -6.78 -4.69
N THR A 106 -4.83 -7.12 -3.70
CA THR A 106 -5.52 -8.42 -3.55
C THR A 106 -6.92 -8.43 -4.15
N ALA A 107 -7.30 -7.37 -4.88
CA ALA A 107 -8.64 -7.20 -5.43
C ALA A 107 -9.06 -8.41 -6.30
N GLN A 108 -10.28 -8.89 -6.07
CA GLN A 108 -10.94 -9.86 -6.93
C GLN A 108 -11.43 -9.16 -8.21
N GLU A 109 -10.55 -8.86 -9.14
CA GLU A 109 -10.96 -8.66 -10.52
C GLU A 109 -10.46 -9.83 -11.36
N GLU A 110 -11.31 -10.30 -12.27
CA GLU A 110 -11.00 -11.34 -13.26
C GLU A 110 -9.99 -10.81 -14.29
N THR A 111 -8.82 -10.36 -13.85
CA THR A 111 -7.73 -9.98 -14.74
C THR A 111 -6.83 -11.18 -14.99
N SER A 112 -6.48 -11.39 -16.25
CA SER A 112 -5.71 -12.52 -16.80
C SER A 112 -4.21 -12.48 -16.48
N GLN A 113 -3.73 -11.45 -15.78
CA GLN A 113 -2.34 -11.31 -15.34
C GLN A 113 -2.30 -11.13 -13.81
N GLY A 114 -1.69 -12.08 -13.13
CA GLY A 114 -1.55 -12.13 -11.67
C GLY A 114 -1.01 -13.47 -11.20
N VAL A 115 -0.58 -13.54 -9.94
CA VAL A 115 -0.12 -14.80 -9.32
C VAL A 115 -1.13 -15.22 -8.26
N ASP A 116 -1.53 -16.49 -8.27
CA ASP A 116 -2.42 -17.05 -7.25
C ASP A 116 -1.60 -17.44 -6.01
N LEU A 117 -1.83 -16.77 -4.87
CA LEU A 117 -1.23 -17.09 -3.57
C LEU A 117 -2.31 -17.24 -2.49
N GLY A 118 -2.36 -18.41 -1.84
CA GLY A 118 -3.24 -18.64 -0.68
C GLY A 118 -4.73 -18.47 -0.96
N GLY A 119 -5.19 -18.70 -2.20
CA GLY A 119 -6.58 -18.51 -2.61
C GLY A 119 -6.95 -17.09 -3.05
N HIS A 120 -5.99 -16.16 -3.03
CA HIS A 120 -6.15 -14.80 -3.55
C HIS A 120 -5.31 -14.62 -4.81
N ARG A 121 -5.82 -13.85 -5.77
CA ARG A 121 -5.07 -13.41 -6.95
C ARG A 121 -4.37 -12.09 -6.64
N LEU A 122 -3.06 -12.07 -6.78
CA LEU A 122 -2.25 -10.88 -6.59
C LEU A 122 -2.05 -10.16 -7.93
N LYS A 123 -2.45 -8.89 -8.00
CA LYS A 123 -2.12 -7.99 -9.11
C LYS A 123 -0.91 -7.14 -8.75
N PHE A 124 0.10 -7.15 -9.62
CA PHE A 124 1.28 -6.29 -9.52
C PHE A 124 1.03 -4.98 -10.28
N HIS A 125 1.76 -3.92 -9.91
CA HIS A 125 1.82 -2.69 -10.69
C HIS A 125 2.42 -2.95 -12.09
N ASP A 126 1.95 -2.22 -13.11
CA ASP A 126 2.36 -2.43 -14.52
C ASP A 126 3.87 -2.24 -14.75
N GLY A 127 4.54 -1.46 -13.90
CA GLY A 127 5.98 -1.24 -13.94
C GLY A 127 6.85 -2.38 -13.36
N HIS A 128 6.27 -3.50 -12.95
CA HIS A 128 7.02 -4.64 -12.42
C HIS A 128 7.61 -5.51 -13.55
N GLU A 129 8.88 -5.32 -13.90
CA GLU A 129 9.60 -6.26 -14.79
C GLU A 129 9.91 -7.58 -14.04
N ALA A 130 9.65 -8.70 -14.71
CA ALA A 130 9.79 -10.07 -14.18
C ALA A 130 11.22 -10.62 -14.27
#